data_AF-A0A7W0H1M3-F1
#
_entry.id   AF-A0A7W0H1M3-F1
#
_cell.length_a   1.000
_cell.length_b   1.000
_cell.length_c   1.000
_cell.angle_alpha   90.00
_cell.angle_beta   90.00
_cell.angle_gamma   90.00
#
_symmetry.space_group_name_H-M   'P 1'
#
loop_
_entity.id
_entity.type
_entity.pdbx_description
1 polymer ?
#
loop_
_entity_poly.entity_id
_entity_poly.type
_entity_poly.pdbx_seq_one_letter_code
_entity_poly.pdbx_strand_id
1 'polypeptide(L)' 'RSRSQLELAVVEYIGWFNDSRLHQALGDLPPSEFERLSLSSSLEISLS' A
#
# COMPACT_ATOMS: atom_id res chain seq x y z
N ARG A 1 -12.21 23.24 12.55
CA ARG A 1 -11.38 22.49 11.58
C ARG A 1 -10.71 23.51 10.67
N SER A 2 -9.39 23.48 10.49
CA SER A 2 -8.65 24.36 9.59
C SER A 2 -8.20 23.62 8.33
N ARG A 3 -7.78 24.36 7.30
CA ARG A 3 -7.20 23.79 6.08
C ARG A 3 -6.00 22.90 6.38
N SER A 4 -5.07 23.35 7.23
CA SER A 4 -3.89 22.57 7.59
C SER A 4 -4.23 21.27 8.34
N GLN A 5 -5.28 21.28 9.18
CA GLN A 5 -5.78 20.07 9.82
C GLN A 5 -6.36 19.06 8.81
N LEU A 6 -6.98 19.56 7.74
CA LEU A 6 -7.52 18.71 6.68
C LEU A 6 -6.38 18.14 5.82
N GLU A 7 -5.40 18.96 5.45
CA GLU A 7 -4.21 18.53 4.68
C GLU A 7 -3.45 17.42 5.43
N LEU A 8 -3.21 17.59 6.74
CA LEU A 8 -2.59 16.56 7.56
C LEU A 8 -3.40 15.26 7.57
N ALA A 9 -4.71 15.35 7.82
CA ALA A 9 -5.58 14.17 7.87
C ALA A 9 -5.63 13.42 6.52
N VAL A 10 -5.57 14.14 5.41
CA VAL A 10 -5.52 13.53 4.06
C VAL A 10 -4.19 12.81 3.84
N VAL A 11 -3.06 13.41 4.23
CA VAL A 11 -1.74 12.77 4.12
C VAL A 11 -1.68 11.50 4.97
N GLU A 12 -2.17 11.56 6.21
CA GLU A 12 -2.24 10.39 7.11
C GLU A 12 -3.11 9.29 6.53
N TYR A 13 -4.28 9.64 5.97
CA TYR A 13 -5.17 8.68 5.33
C TYR A 13 -4.51 7.99 4.13
N ILE A 14 -3.86 8.75 3.25
CA ILE A 14 -3.19 8.19 2.06
C ILE A 14 -2.05 7.25 2.47
N GLY A 15 -1.26 7.65 3.47
CA GLY A 15 -0.18 6.82 4.00
C GLY A 15 -0.69 5.47 4.52
N TRP A 16 -1.73 5.50 5.36
CA TRP A 16 -2.36 4.28 5.84
C TRP A 16 -2.97 3.44 4.70
N PHE A 17 -3.69 4.08 3.77
CA PHE A 17 -4.39 3.38 2.69
C PHE A 17 -3.42 2.64 1.77
N ASN A 18 -2.27 3.23 1.45
CA ASN A 18 -1.30 2.65 0.53
C ASN A 18 -0.35 1.64 1.20
N ASP A 19 -0.03 1.81 2.49
CA ASP A 19 1.05 1.03 3.10
C ASP A 19 0.60 0.07 4.20
N SER A 20 -0.51 0.34 4.90
CA SER A 20 -0.86 -0.39 6.12
C SER A 20 -2.27 -1.00 6.12
N ARG A 21 -3.13 -0.60 5.19
CA ARG A 21 -4.51 -1.06 5.15
C ARG A 21 -4.58 -2.53 4.69
N LEU A 22 -5.06 -3.42 5.55
CA LEU A 22 -5.37 -4.80 5.15
C LEU A 22 -6.52 -4.82 4.14
N HIS A 23 -6.33 -5.58 3.06
CA HIS A 23 -7.28 -5.66 1.96
C HIS A 23 -7.68 -7.12 1.72
N GLN A 24 -8.94 -7.48 1.97
CA GLN A 24 -9.44 -8.86 1.77
C GLN A 24 -9.21 -9.36 0.33
N ALA A 25 -9.36 -8.49 -0.67
CA ALA A 25 -9.08 -8.81 -2.07
C ALA A 25 -7.61 -9.11 -2.37
N LEU A 26 -6.69 -8.64 -1.51
CA LEU A 26 -5.25 -8.93 -1.57
C LEU A 26 -4.85 -10.08 -0.64
N GLY A 27 -5.82 -10.85 -0.12
CA GLY A 27 -5.57 -11.93 0.84
C GLY A 27 -5.25 -11.42 2.24
N ASP A 28 -5.87 -10.31 2.64
CA ASP A 28 -5.63 -9.65 3.94
C ASP A 28 -4.19 -9.15 4.12
N LEU A 29 -3.52 -8.81 3.01
CA LEU A 29 -2.21 -8.16 3.01
C LEU A 29 -2.33 -6.64 2.86
N PRO A 30 -1.37 -5.87 3.41
CA PRO A 30 -1.16 -4.49 3.03
C PRO A 30 -0.79 -4.35 1.54
N PRO A 31 -1.12 -3.24 0.86
CA PRO A 31 -0.83 -3.09 -0.56
C PRO A 31 0.68 -3.13 -0.86
N SER A 32 1.50 -2.50 0.00
CA SER A 32 2.96 -2.50 -0.20
C SER A 32 3.61 -3.88 -0.05
N GLU A 33 3.04 -4.78 0.73
CA GLU A 33 3.49 -6.17 0.80
C GLU A 33 3.06 -6.95 -0.45
N PHE A 34 1.82 -6.79 -0.89
CA PHE A 34 1.32 -7.41 -2.12
C PHE A 34 2.15 -7.01 -3.35
N GLU A 35 2.46 -5.72 -3.50
CA GLU A 35 3.32 -5.20 -4.56
C GLU A 35 4.73 -5.83 -4.52
N ARG A 36 5.30 -5.98 -3.33
CA ARG A 36 6.63 -6.59 -3.14
C ARG A 36 6.66 -8.06 -3.57
N LEU A 37 5.61 -8.81 -3.24
CA LEU A 37 5.45 -10.21 -3.67
C LEU A 37 5.30 -10.31 -5.21
N SER A 38 4.49 -9.43 -5.81
CA SER A 38 4.29 -9.35 -7.26
C SER A 38 5.60 -9.04 -8.01
N LEU A 39 6.39 -8.09 -7.51
CA LEU A 39 7.71 -7.75 -8.07
C LEU A 39 8.70 -8.90 -7.95
N SER A 40 8.76 -9.56 -6.78
CA SER A 40 9.63 -10.73 -6.56
C SER A 40 9.35 -11.83 -7.58
N SER A 41 8.07 -12.19 -7.75
CA SER A 41 7.67 -13.22 -8.71
C SER A 41 8.01 -12.84 -10.15
N SER A 42 7.86 -11.56 -10.51
CA SER A 42 8.19 -11.06 -11.86
C SER A 42 9.70 -11.13 -12.15
N LEU A 43 10.54 -10.85 -11.14
CA LEU A 43 12.00 -10.94 -11.24
C LEU A 43 12.47 -12.39 -11.37
N GLU A 44 11.85 -13.33 -10.64
CA GLU A 44 12.15 -14.75 -10.73
C GLU A 44 11.90 -15.30 -12.14
N ILE A 45 10.77 -14.94 -12.76
CA ILE A 45 10.45 -15.34 -14.15
C ILE A 45 11.45 -14.77 -15.15
N SER A 46 11.93 -13.55 -14.92
CA SER A 46 12.88 -12.90 -15.84
C SER A 46 14.31 -13.45 -15.74
N LEU A 47 14.65 -14.15 -14.66
CA LEU A 47 15.99 -14.70 -14.40
C LEU A 47 16.09 -16.22 -14.64
N SER A 48 14.96 -16.89 -14.94
CA SER A 48 14.88 -18.30 -15.34
C SER A 48 14.86 -18.47 -16.85
#